data_AF-A0A8S2KYH8-F1
#
_entry.id   AF-A0A8S2KYH8-F1
#
_cell.length_a   1.000
_cell.length_b   1.000
_cell.length_c   1.000
_cell.angle_alpha   90.00
_cell.angle_beta   90.00
_cell.angle_gamma   90.00
#
_symmetry.space_group_name_H-M   'P 1'
#
loop_
_entity.id
_entity.type
_entity.pdbx_description
1 polymer ?
#
loop_
_entity_poly.entity_id
_entity_poly.type
_entity_poly.pdbx_seq_one_letter_code
_entity_poly.pdbx_strand_id
1 'polypeptide(L)'
;MFGNSAQSDIWVDREAVEFLQATDEEIDCLKQLRTIQLKQRDAQTSKQAFHIPSMIIDNFLYHGAIEHARDIDLLDKLNIQSILNVSHIRLNRNITNRYNVLWINIQDDVDVDIRQYFNQTNEFLE
;
A
#
# COMPACT_ATOMS: atom_id res chain seq x y z
N MET A 1 -17.66 25.53 20.11
CA MET A 1 -16.19 25.61 20.05
C MET A 1 -15.68 24.33 19.44
N PHE A 2 -15.23 24.35 18.19
CA PHE A 2 -14.28 23.37 17.64
C PHE A 2 -13.52 24.08 16.52
N GLY A 3 -12.33 24.57 16.86
CA GLY A 3 -11.29 24.95 15.91
C GLY A 3 -10.16 23.92 16.01
N ASN A 4 -9.32 23.93 14.98
CA ASN A 4 -7.99 23.29 14.91
C ASN A 4 -7.89 21.93 14.20
N SER A 5 -8.35 21.85 12.95
CA SER A 5 -7.81 20.86 11.98
C SER A 5 -7.11 21.50 10.77
N ALA A 6 -7.12 22.83 10.64
CA ALA A 6 -6.46 23.54 9.53
C ALA A 6 -5.00 23.97 9.86
N GLN A 7 -4.49 23.62 11.04
CA GLN A 7 -3.26 24.19 11.57
C GLN A 7 -2.03 23.28 11.44
N SER A 8 -2.16 22.01 11.02
CA SER A 8 -1.02 21.11 10.78
C SER A 8 -0.40 21.27 9.40
N ASP A 9 -1.20 21.68 8.40
CA ASP A 9 -0.78 21.60 6.99
C ASP A 9 -0.14 22.89 6.47
N ILE A 10 -0.07 23.92 7.32
CA ILE A 10 0.50 25.24 6.99
C ILE A 10 1.98 25.34 7.42
N TRP A 11 2.49 24.43 8.26
CA TRP A 11 3.84 24.54 8.83
C TRP A 11 4.97 24.04 7.93
N VAL A 12 4.68 23.19 6.93
CA VAL A 12 5.74 22.57 6.11
C VAL A 12 6.23 23.48 4.99
N ASP A 13 5.41 24.43 4.52
CA ASP A 13 5.75 25.26 3.36
C ASP A 13 6.68 26.45 3.70
N ARG A 14 6.80 26.85 4.97
CA ARG A 14 7.68 27.97 5.36
C ARG A 14 9.09 27.52 5.77
N GLU A 15 9.23 26.37 6.44
CA GLU A 15 10.55 25.85 6.83
C GLU A 15 11.34 25.28 5.64
N ALA A 16 10.68 24.68 4.65
CA ALA A 16 11.37 24.18 3.45
C ALA A 16 12.01 25.30 2.62
N VAL A 17 11.44 26.52 2.66
CA VAL A 17 11.89 27.67 1.85
C VAL A 17 13.10 28.36 2.47
N GLU A 18 13.22 28.42 3.79
CA GLU A 18 14.38 29.06 4.44
C GLU A 18 15.57 28.12 4.62
N PHE A 19 15.36 26.80 4.73
CA PHE A 19 16.44 25.85 5.04
C PHE A 19 17.20 25.31 3.81
N LEU A 20 16.58 25.30 2.63
CA LEU A 20 17.09 24.57 1.46
C LEU A 20 17.79 25.44 0.40
N GLN A 21 17.81 26.78 0.56
CA GLN A 21 18.29 27.72 -0.48
C GLN A 21 17.76 27.39 -1.89
N ALA A 22 16.55 26.84 -1.98
CA ALA A 22 15.96 26.41 -3.23
C ALA A 22 15.67 27.63 -4.11
N THR A 23 15.95 27.52 -5.41
CA THR A 23 15.60 28.58 -6.37
C THR A 23 14.09 28.65 -6.58
N ASP A 24 13.59 29.79 -7.07
CA ASP A 24 12.17 29.96 -7.40
C ASP A 24 11.67 28.87 -8.39
N GLU A 25 12.54 28.42 -9.28
CA GLU A 25 12.29 27.35 -10.26
C GLU A 25 12.13 25.98 -9.59
N GLU A 26 12.97 25.66 -8.61
CA GLU A 26 12.89 24.42 -7.83
C GLU A 26 11.62 24.38 -6.98
N ILE A 27 11.24 25.52 -6.39
CA ILE A 27 10.00 25.67 -5.62
C ILE A 27 8.78 25.43 -6.52
N ASP A 28 8.78 26.00 -7.72
CA ASP A 28 7.68 25.82 -8.67
C ASP A 28 7.61 24.38 -9.19
N CYS A 29 8.74 23.71 -9.41
CA CYS A 29 8.77 22.29 -9.72
C CYS A 29 8.16 21.44 -8.60
N LEU A 30 8.51 21.71 -7.34
CA LEU A 30 7.96 21.00 -6.18
C LEU A 30 6.45 21.21 -6.04
N LYS A 31 5.95 22.43 -6.25
CA LYS A 31 4.51 22.73 -6.26
C LYS A 31 3.78 21.97 -7.38
N GLN A 32 4.37 21.88 -8.56
CA GLN A 32 3.82 21.11 -9.67
C GLN A 32 3.76 19.62 -9.35
N LEU A 33 4.85 19.05 -8.81
CA LEU A 33 4.89 17.64 -8.38
C LEU A 33 3.84 17.34 -7.31
N ARG A 34 3.69 18.22 -6.30
CA ARG A 34 2.66 18.10 -5.27
C ARG A 34 1.24 18.17 -5.86
N THR A 35 1.02 19.05 -6.83
CA THR A 35 -0.26 19.17 -7.53
C THR A 35 -0.59 17.90 -8.33
N ILE A 36 0.40 17.30 -8.98
CA ILE A 36 0.24 16.03 -9.70
C ILE A 36 -0.09 14.90 -8.70
N GLN A 37 0.62 14.82 -7.57
CA GLN A 37 0.37 13.83 -6.52
C GLN A 37 -1.04 13.97 -5.92
N LEU A 38 -1.49 15.20 -5.63
CA LEU A 38 -2.83 15.45 -5.11
C LEU A 38 -3.90 15.08 -6.15
N LYS A 39 -3.71 15.44 -7.42
CA LYS A 39 -4.64 15.04 -8.49
C LYS A 39 -4.70 13.53 -8.70
N GLN A 40 -3.58 12.82 -8.57
CA GLN A 40 -3.54 11.36 -8.62
C GLN A 40 -4.26 10.73 -7.42
N ARG A 41 -4.07 11.29 -6.22
CA ARG A 41 -4.76 10.86 -5.00
C ARG A 41 -6.27 11.09 -5.08
N ASP A 42 -6.72 12.21 -5.63
CA ASP A 42 -8.14 12.54 -5.81
C ASP A 42 -8.80 11.74 -6.96
N ALA A 43 -8.02 11.41 -8.00
CA ALA A 43 -8.44 10.48 -9.05
C ALA A 43 -8.57 9.03 -8.52
N GLN A 44 -7.76 8.66 -7.52
CA GLN A 44 -7.86 7.36 -6.83
C GLN A 44 -9.07 7.29 -5.89
N THR A 45 -9.47 8.39 -5.23
CA THR A 45 -10.65 8.42 -4.34
C THR A 45 -12.00 8.52 -5.08
N SER A 46 -12.02 8.95 -6.35
CA SER A 46 -13.28 9.19 -7.10
C SER A 46 -13.75 8.03 -8.00
N LYS A 47 -13.07 6.88 -8.01
CA LYS A 47 -13.58 5.65 -8.64
C LYS A 47 -13.64 4.53 -7.61
N GLN A 48 -14.84 4.17 -7.12
CA GLN A 48 -15.35 2.80 -6.87
C GLN A 48 -14.38 1.58 -6.71
N ALA A 49 -13.19 1.71 -6.13
CA ALA A 49 -12.07 0.76 -6.30
C ALA A 49 -11.77 -0.11 -5.07
N PHE A 50 -12.79 -0.50 -4.29
CA PHE A 50 -12.61 -1.42 -3.16
C PHE A 50 -12.72 -2.92 -3.52
N HIS A 51 -12.88 -3.27 -4.80
CA HIS A 51 -13.27 -4.64 -5.19
C HIS A 51 -12.15 -5.52 -5.74
N ILE A 52 -11.04 -4.96 -6.23
CA ILE A 52 -10.00 -5.74 -6.92
C ILE A 52 -8.63 -5.33 -6.38
N PRO A 53 -7.76 -6.29 -6.01
CA PRO A 53 -6.40 -5.99 -5.58
C PRO A 53 -5.60 -5.28 -6.69
N SER A 54 -4.62 -4.48 -6.29
CA SER A 54 -3.75 -3.77 -7.22
C SER A 54 -2.78 -4.75 -7.88
N MET A 55 -2.71 -4.75 -9.21
CA MET A 55 -1.72 -5.53 -9.94
C MET A 55 -0.38 -4.78 -9.91
N ILE A 56 0.65 -5.46 -9.43
CA ILE A 56 2.03 -4.93 -9.31
C ILE A 56 2.88 -5.45 -10.45
N ILE A 57 2.75 -6.74 -10.77
CA ILE A 57 3.42 -7.40 -11.89
C ILE A 57 2.36 -8.16 -12.68
N ASP A 58 2.29 -7.91 -13.98
CA ASP A 58 1.27 -8.45 -14.88
C ASP A 58 1.15 -9.97 -14.74
N ASN A 59 -0.07 -10.42 -14.44
CA ASN A 59 -0.44 -11.84 -14.30
C ASN A 59 0.40 -12.64 -13.29
N PHE A 60 1.12 -11.98 -12.39
CA PHE A 60 2.02 -12.63 -11.44
C PHE A 60 1.81 -12.13 -10.01
N LEU A 61 1.87 -10.82 -9.78
CA LEU A 61 1.84 -10.26 -8.43
C LEU A 61 0.70 -9.26 -8.25
N TYR A 62 -0.15 -9.54 -7.28
CA TYR A 62 -1.22 -8.67 -6.83
C TYR A 62 -0.99 -8.27 -5.37
N HIS A 63 -1.30 -7.02 -5.03
CA HIS A 63 -1.23 -6.48 -3.69
C HIS A 63 -2.63 -6.04 -3.24
N GLY A 64 -3.05 -6.49 -2.06
CA GLY A 64 -4.39 -6.20 -1.54
C GLY A 64 -4.53 -6.42 -0.04
N ALA A 65 -5.64 -5.94 0.50
CA ALA A 65 -6.05 -6.15 1.88
C ALA A 65 -6.59 -7.57 2.15
N ILE A 66 -6.83 -7.87 3.43
CA ILE A 66 -7.27 -9.19 3.90
C ILE A 66 -8.64 -9.60 3.33
N GLU A 67 -9.48 -8.63 3.00
CA GLU A 67 -10.79 -8.82 2.38
C GLU A 67 -10.64 -9.50 1.01
N HIS A 68 -9.68 -9.08 0.20
CA HIS A 68 -9.41 -9.71 -1.10
C HIS A 68 -8.93 -11.15 -0.94
N ALA A 69 -8.08 -11.41 0.06
CA ALA A 69 -7.57 -12.76 0.34
C ALA A 69 -8.63 -13.72 0.90
N ARG A 70 -9.81 -13.21 1.28
CA ARG A 70 -10.96 -13.99 1.75
C ARG A 70 -12.03 -14.20 0.68
N ASP A 71 -11.96 -13.45 -0.41
CA ASP A 71 -12.93 -13.51 -1.51
C ASP A 71 -12.51 -14.58 -2.51
N ILE A 72 -13.08 -15.77 -2.36
CA ILE A 72 -12.75 -16.93 -3.20
C ILE A 72 -13.12 -16.68 -4.67
N ASP A 73 -14.25 -16.04 -4.93
CA ASP A 73 -14.73 -15.81 -6.29
C ASP A 73 -13.80 -14.83 -7.02
N LEU A 74 -13.32 -13.82 -6.30
CA LEU A 74 -12.31 -12.88 -6.80
C LEU A 74 -10.98 -13.58 -7.10
N LEU A 75 -10.48 -14.39 -6.16
CA LEU A 75 -9.22 -15.12 -6.32
C LEU A 75 -9.29 -16.09 -7.50
N ASP A 76 -10.41 -16.80 -7.66
CA ASP A 76 -10.65 -17.69 -8.79
C ASP A 76 -10.69 -16.94 -10.12
N LYS A 77 -11.39 -15.81 -10.16
CA LYS A 77 -11.48 -14.97 -11.36
C LYS A 77 -10.12 -14.41 -11.79
N LEU A 78 -9.26 -14.10 -10.82
CA LEU A 78 -7.89 -13.64 -11.05
C LEU A 78 -6.89 -14.80 -11.27
N ASN A 79 -7.36 -16.05 -11.21
CA ASN A 79 -6.54 -17.25 -11.32
C ASN A 79 -5.36 -17.28 -10.33
N ILE A 80 -5.60 -16.82 -9.10
CA ILE A 80 -4.61 -16.84 -8.03
C ILE A 80 -4.39 -18.28 -7.58
N GLN A 81 -3.13 -18.69 -7.46
CA GLN A 81 -2.75 -20.04 -7.01
C GLN A 81 -2.11 -20.02 -5.63
N SER A 82 -1.40 -18.93 -5.31
CA SER A 82 -0.62 -18.77 -4.10
C SER A 82 -0.97 -17.46 -3.40
N ILE A 83 -1.00 -17.47 -2.07
CA ILE A 83 -1.27 -16.29 -1.25
C ILE A 83 -0.14 -16.14 -0.22
N LEU A 84 0.56 -15.02 -0.28
CA LEU A 84 1.44 -14.56 0.79
C LEU A 84 0.64 -13.69 1.75
N ASN A 85 0.44 -14.15 2.98
CA ASN A 85 -0.22 -13.39 4.03
C ASN A 85 0.83 -12.93 5.05
N VAL A 86 1.07 -11.62 5.11
CA VAL A 86 2.00 -11.00 6.08
C VAL A 86 1.29 -10.38 7.29
N SER A 87 -0.03 -10.54 7.39
CA SER A 87 -0.81 -9.94 8.48
C SER A 87 -0.83 -10.81 9.74
N HIS A 88 -1.24 -10.21 10.86
CA HIS A 88 -1.49 -10.94 12.10
C HIS A 88 -2.72 -11.86 12.07
N ILE A 89 -3.52 -11.80 11.00
CA ILE A 89 -4.78 -12.52 10.88
C ILE A 89 -4.57 -13.76 10.01
N ARG A 90 -4.81 -14.95 10.56
CA ARG A 90 -4.82 -16.19 9.76
C ARG A 90 -6.00 -16.22 8.80
N LEU A 91 -5.76 -16.76 7.61
CA LEU A 91 -6.82 -17.14 6.69
C LEU A 91 -7.53 -18.40 7.19
N ASN A 92 -8.81 -18.54 6.85
CA ASN A 92 -9.62 -19.67 7.31
C ASN A 92 -9.23 -20.97 6.58
N ARG A 93 -9.77 -22.10 7.06
CA ARG A 93 -9.52 -23.42 6.47
C ARG A 93 -9.99 -23.55 5.03
N ASN A 94 -11.04 -22.84 4.63
CA ASN A 94 -11.55 -22.90 3.27
C ASN A 94 -10.51 -22.36 2.26
N ILE A 95 -9.88 -21.23 2.59
CA ILE A 95 -8.81 -20.63 1.77
C ILE A 95 -7.55 -21.50 1.80
N THR A 96 -7.09 -21.88 2.99
CA THR A 96 -5.83 -22.62 3.16
C THR A 96 -5.86 -24.06 2.61
N ASN A 97 -7.04 -24.63 2.39
CA ASN A 97 -7.19 -25.92 1.71
C ASN A 97 -7.19 -25.82 0.18
N ARG A 98 -7.42 -24.63 -0.37
CA ARG A 98 -7.60 -24.42 -1.82
C ARG A 98 -6.40 -23.76 -2.49
N TYR A 99 -5.75 -22.85 -1.78
CA TYR A 99 -4.62 -22.07 -2.27
C TYR A 99 -3.34 -22.46 -1.51
N ASN A 100 -2.19 -22.34 -2.16
CA ASN A 100 -0.92 -22.46 -1.47
C ASN A 100 -0.70 -21.19 -0.63
N VAL A 101 -0.71 -21.31 0.70
CA VAL A 101 -0.63 -20.14 1.59
C VAL A 101 0.66 -20.16 2.39
N LEU A 102 1.50 -19.15 2.18
CA LEU A 102 2.56 -18.81 3.11
C LEU A 102 2.05 -17.72 4.06
N TRP A 103 2.02 -18.04 5.35
CA TRP A 103 1.65 -17.08 6.39
C TRP A 103 2.86 -16.70 7.23
N ILE A 104 3.21 -15.42 7.21
CA ILE A 104 4.26 -14.82 8.03
C ILE A 104 3.56 -13.82 8.94
N ASN A 105 3.52 -14.09 10.24
CA ASN A 105 2.88 -13.20 11.19
C ASN A 105 3.81 -12.03 11.52
N ILE A 106 3.68 -10.93 10.77
CA ILE A 106 4.42 -9.69 10.98
C ILE A 106 3.50 -8.71 11.72
N GLN A 107 3.99 -8.17 12.83
CA GLN A 107 3.31 -7.05 13.48
C GLN A 107 3.60 -5.76 12.72
N ASP A 108 2.57 -4.95 12.53
CA ASP A 108 2.70 -3.64 11.89
C ASP A 108 3.25 -2.62 12.91
N ASP A 109 4.56 -2.72 13.14
CA ASP A 109 5.31 -1.92 14.09
C ASP A 109 6.65 -1.49 13.47
N VAL A 110 7.10 -0.29 13.81
CA VAL A 110 8.34 0.32 13.30
C VAL A 110 9.60 -0.44 13.74
N ASP A 111 9.53 -1.18 14.84
CA ASP A 111 10.67 -1.92 15.39
C ASP A 111 10.83 -3.32 14.79
N VAL A 112 9.90 -3.76 13.94
CA VAL A 112 9.93 -5.10 13.34
C VAL A 112 10.88 -5.13 12.15
N ASP A 113 11.93 -5.96 12.26
CA ASP A 113 12.83 -6.21 11.14
C ASP A 113 12.16 -7.15 10.11
N ILE A 114 11.63 -6.57 9.04
CA ILE A 114 11.00 -7.34 7.96
C ILE A 114 12.01 -8.05 7.04
N ARG A 115 13.29 -7.64 7.06
CA ARG A 115 14.32 -8.13 6.13
C ARG A 115 14.61 -9.62 6.34
N GLN A 116 14.46 -10.08 7.58
CA GLN A 116 14.66 -11.49 7.93
C GLN A 116 13.74 -12.45 7.16
N TYR A 117 12.63 -11.95 6.62
CA TYR A 117 11.64 -12.74 5.88
C TYR A 117 11.82 -12.70 4.36
N PHE A 118 12.79 -11.94 3.85
CA PHE A 118 12.94 -11.74 2.41
C PHE A 118 13.33 -13.04 1.69
N ASN A 119 14.24 -13.83 2.25
CA ASN A 119 14.64 -15.10 1.63
C ASN A 119 13.45 -16.07 1.51
N GLN A 120 12.72 -16.28 2.61
CA GLN A 120 11.54 -17.15 2.62
C GLN A 120 10.45 -16.65 1.66
N THR A 121 10.24 -15.34 1.59
CA THR A 121 9.27 -14.74 0.68
C THR A 121 9.70 -14.91 -0.78
N ASN A 122 10.98 -14.72 -1.09
CA ASN A 122 11.50 -14.89 -2.45
C ASN A 122 11.39 -16.35 -2.90
N GLU A 123 11.77 -17.32 -2.07
CA GLU A 123 11.62 -18.75 -2.35
C GLU A 123 10.15 -19.15 -2.60
N PHE A 124 9.20 -18.45 -1.97
CA PHE A 124 7.77 -18.68 -2.20
C PHE A 124 7.23 -18.07 -3.50
N LEU A 125 7.92 -17.05 -4.04
CA LEU A 125 7.54 -16.35 -5.27
C LEU A 125 8.20 -16.95 -6.52
N GLU A 126 9.25 -17.76 -6.38
CA GLU A 126 9.89 -18.54 -7.45
C GLU A 126 8.98 -19.67 -8.00
#